data_AF-A0A0V0HW76-F1
#
_entry.id   AF-A0A0V0HW76-F1
#
_cell.length_a   1.000
_cell.length_b   1.000
_cell.length_c   1.000
_cell.angle_alpha   90.00
_cell.angle_beta   90.00
_cell.angle_gamma   90.00
#
_symmetry.space_group_name_H-M   'P 1'
#
loop_
_entity.id
_entity.type
_entity.pdbx_description
1 polymer ?
#
loop_
_entity_poly.entity_id
_entity_poly.type
_entity_poly.pdbx_seq_one_letter_code
_entity_poly.pdbx_strand_id
1 'polypeptide(L)'
;MNLGRFSFASQAKVQKFSYCVPIRQGNHTVKPTGTFYLGQNPNFRTFRYVNLLTFPQSQRMPNLDPLAYTVGMLGIKIGEKKLNISTRVFRPNTGGSGQTIVDSGTEYTFFGGRSV
;
A
#
# COMPACT_ATOMS: atom_id res chain seq x y z
N MET A 1 -9.10 -1.44 2.69
CA MET A 1 -9.90 -0.75 1.65
C MET A 1 -9.20 -0.93 0.31
N ASN A 2 -9.91 -0.82 -0.83
CA ASN A 2 -9.33 -0.95 -2.17
C ASN A 2 -9.95 0.10 -3.13
N LEU A 3 -9.58 0.06 -4.41
CA LEU A 3 -10.09 0.92 -5.48
C LEU A 3 -11.42 0.43 -6.09
N GLY A 4 -11.98 -0.66 -5.55
CA GLY A 4 -13.20 -1.28 -6.05
C GLY A 4 -14.46 -0.49 -5.74
N ARG A 5 -15.47 -0.60 -6.60
CA ARG A 5 -16.77 0.11 -6.48
C ARG A 5 -17.51 -0.12 -5.15
N PHE A 6 -17.30 -1.27 -4.51
CA PHE A 6 -17.92 -1.62 -3.23
C PHE A 6 -17.06 -1.24 -2.02
N SER A 7 -15.89 -0.63 -2.23
CA SER A 7 -15.11 -0.08 -1.13
C SER A 7 -15.86 1.05 -0.43
N PHE A 8 -15.60 1.25 0.86
CA PHE A 8 -16.18 2.36 1.63
C PHE A 8 -15.93 3.72 0.95
N ALA A 9 -14.69 3.97 0.48
CA ALA A 9 -14.35 5.24 -0.18
C ALA A 9 -15.20 5.49 -1.43
N SER A 10 -15.41 4.47 -2.27
CA SER A 10 -16.26 4.56 -3.46
C SER A 10 -17.73 4.78 -3.11
N GLN A 11 -18.28 4.01 -2.16
CA GLN A 11 -19.68 4.12 -1.76
C GLN A 11 -20.00 5.46 -1.08
N ALA A 12 -19.09 5.96 -0.25
CA ALA A 12 -19.19 7.25 0.42
C ALA A 12 -18.85 8.45 -0.49
N LYS A 13 -18.51 8.20 -1.78
CA LYS A 13 -18.09 9.23 -2.75
C LYS A 13 -16.90 10.07 -2.27
N VAL A 14 -16.00 9.47 -1.49
CA VAL A 14 -14.79 10.10 -0.97
C VAL A 14 -13.64 9.86 -1.94
N GLN A 15 -13.11 10.93 -2.52
CA GLN A 15 -12.02 10.86 -3.52
C GLN A 15 -10.63 10.69 -2.90
N LYS A 16 -10.48 11.06 -1.62
CA LYS A 16 -9.21 11.02 -0.89
C LYS A 16 -9.49 10.82 0.58
N PHE A 17 -8.64 10.04 1.22
CA PHE A 17 -8.64 9.83 2.66
C PHE A 17 -7.20 9.69 3.12
N SER A 18 -6.98 9.84 4.41
CA SER A 18 -5.69 9.57 5.05
C SER A 18 -5.94 8.89 6.38
N TYR A 19 -5.03 8.05 6.81
CA TYR A 19 -5.18 7.33 8.06
C TYR A 19 -3.86 7.25 8.83
N CYS A 20 -3.98 7.20 10.15
CA CYS A 20 -2.89 6.94 11.07
C CYS A 20 -3.31 5.76 11.94
N VAL A 21 -2.62 4.63 11.77
CA VAL A 21 -2.84 3.43 12.60
C VAL A 21 -2.05 3.61 13.89
N PRO A 22 -2.67 3.46 15.07
CA PRO A 22 -1.96 3.61 16.32
C PRO A 22 -0.97 2.47 16.53
N ILE A 23 0.15 2.74 17.18
CA ILE A 23 1.11 1.71 17.57
C ILE A 23 0.48 0.85 18.66
N ARG A 24 0.47 -0.48 18.50
CA ARG A 24 0.07 -1.38 19.57
C ARG A 24 1.09 -1.28 20.71
N GLN A 25 0.68 -0.71 21.83
CA GLN A 25 1.46 -0.75 23.07
C GLN A 25 1.11 -2.03 23.82
N GLY A 26 2.11 -2.76 24.33
CA GLY A 26 1.91 -4.00 25.09
C GLY A 26 1.24 -3.80 26.46
N ASN A 27 0.88 -2.57 26.81
CA ASN A 27 0.17 -2.26 28.05
C ASN A 27 -1.34 -2.21 27.77
N HIS A 28 -2.07 -3.18 28.31
CA HIS A 28 -3.51 -3.35 28.12
C HIS A 28 -4.37 -2.21 28.72
N THR A 29 -3.79 -1.30 29.49
CA THR A 29 -4.51 -0.19 30.14
C THR A 29 -4.75 1.02 29.24
N VAL A 30 -3.94 1.23 28.21
CA VAL A 30 -4.11 2.33 27.25
C VAL A 30 -4.41 1.74 25.88
N LYS A 31 -5.59 2.03 25.33
CA LYS A 31 -5.96 1.68 23.95
C LYS A 31 -5.72 2.91 23.06
N PRO A 32 -4.55 3.03 22.41
CA PRO A 32 -4.28 4.18 21.56
C PRO A 32 -5.27 4.20 20.40
N THR A 33 -5.82 5.38 20.10
CA THR A 33 -6.80 5.58 19.04
C THR A 33 -6.11 6.18 17.83
N GLY A 34 -6.36 5.61 16.65
CA GLY A 34 -5.90 6.15 15.38
C GLY A 34 -6.82 7.23 14.84
N THR A 35 -6.44 7.80 13.69
CA THR A 35 -7.27 8.78 12.99
C THR A 35 -7.58 8.28 11.60
N PHE A 36 -8.85 8.43 11.18
CA PHE A 36 -9.28 8.21 9.82
C PHE A 36 -9.92 9.48 9.29
N TYR A 37 -9.24 10.16 8.36
CA TYR A 37 -9.65 11.45 7.83
C TYR A 37 -10.24 11.27 6.44
N LEU A 38 -11.49 11.69 6.26
CA LEU A 38 -12.20 11.69 4.98
C LEU A 38 -12.07 13.06 4.32
N GLY A 39 -11.59 13.09 3.08
CA GLY A 39 -11.32 14.33 2.36
C GLY A 39 -9.90 14.85 2.57
N GLN A 40 -9.74 16.17 2.43
CA GLN A 40 -8.43 16.83 2.45
C GLN A 40 -7.92 16.96 3.89
N ASN A 41 -6.90 16.20 4.26
CA ASN A 41 -6.24 16.34 5.56
C ASN A 41 -5.66 17.78 5.72
N PRO A 42 -5.86 18.49 6.84
CA PRO A 42 -5.28 19.81 7.08
C PRO A 42 -3.76 19.85 6.94
N ASN A 43 -3.10 18.74 7.29
CA ASN A 43 -1.65 18.59 7.21
C ASN A 43 -1.14 18.19 5.81
N PHE A 44 -1.97 18.17 4.77
CA PHE A 44 -1.58 17.68 3.44
C PHE A 44 -0.32 18.30 2.84
N ARG A 45 0.00 19.54 3.23
CA ARG A 45 1.19 20.25 2.76
C ARG A 45 2.50 19.60 3.23
N THR A 46 2.46 18.77 4.29
CA THR A 46 3.63 18.06 4.81
C THR A 46 3.81 16.68 4.18
N PHE A 47 2.83 16.21 3.39
CA PHE A 47 2.87 14.85 2.85
C PHE A 47 3.84 14.76 1.68
N ARG A 48 4.51 13.61 1.59
CA ARG A 48 5.28 13.21 0.42
C ARG A 48 4.41 12.28 -0.41
N TYR A 49 4.09 12.70 -1.62
CA TYR A 49 3.22 11.96 -2.52
C TYR A 49 4.02 11.10 -3.47
N VAL A 50 3.49 9.91 -3.75
CA VAL A 50 3.93 9.03 -4.83
C VAL A 50 2.71 8.68 -5.68
N ASN A 51 2.93 8.42 -6.96
CA ASN A 51 1.85 8.02 -7.85
C ASN A 51 1.41 6.59 -7.52
N LEU A 52 0.11 6.39 -7.41
CA LEU A 52 -0.46 5.04 -7.40
C LEU A 52 -0.29 4.43 -8.79
N LEU A 53 0.16 3.18 -8.82
CA LEU A 53 0.18 2.39 -10.04
C LEU A 53 -1.24 1.89 -10.32
N THR A 54 -1.66 2.00 -11.57
CA THR A 54 -2.93 1.45 -12.06
C THR A 54 -2.64 0.51 -13.22
N PHE A 55 -3.43 -0.55 -13.32
CA PHE A 55 -3.25 -1.56 -14.35
C PHE A 55 -4.38 -1.48 -15.37
N PRO A 56 -4.09 -1.26 -16.67
CA PRO A 56 -5.08 -1.33 -17.74
C PRO A 56 -5.64 -2.75 -17.83
N GLN A 57 -6.84 -2.91 -18.41
CA GLN A 57 -7.56 -4.19 -18.50
C GLN A 57 -6.68 -5.35 -19.02
N SER A 58 -5.78 -5.06 -19.96
CA SER A 58 -4.83 -6.01 -20.54
C SER A 58 -3.78 -6.56 -19.57
N GLN A 59 -3.52 -5.86 -18.44
CA GLN A 59 -2.57 -6.26 -17.41
C GLN A 59 -3.26 -6.81 -16.14
N ARG A 60 -4.60 -6.90 -16.11
CA ARG A 60 -5.39 -7.34 -14.95
C ARG A 60 -5.48 -8.87 -14.79
N MET A 61 -4.65 -9.65 -15.48
CA MET A 61 -4.80 -11.10 -15.64
C MET A 61 -3.49 -11.84 -15.32
N PRO A 62 -3.52 -12.99 -14.62
CA PRO A 62 -4.39 -13.35 -13.48
C PRO A 62 -3.77 -13.00 -12.12
N ASN A 63 -2.50 -12.59 -12.10
CA ASN A 63 -1.70 -12.66 -10.88
C ASN A 63 -1.47 -11.30 -10.18
N LEU A 64 -1.98 -10.20 -10.74
CA LEU A 64 -1.92 -8.86 -10.12
C LEU A 64 -3.31 -8.48 -9.60
N ASP A 65 -3.37 -7.83 -8.43
CA ASP A 65 -4.61 -7.25 -7.93
C ASP A 65 -4.80 -5.83 -8.49
N PRO A 66 -5.72 -5.61 -9.45
CA PRO A 66 -5.91 -4.30 -10.06
C PRO A 66 -6.65 -3.30 -9.15
N LEU A 67 -7.22 -3.75 -8.04
CA LEU A 67 -7.96 -2.93 -7.10
C LEU A 67 -7.10 -2.54 -5.89
N ALA A 68 -5.96 -3.17 -5.68
CA ALA A 68 -5.05 -2.85 -4.60
C ALA A 68 -4.42 -1.45 -4.72
N TYR A 69 -4.23 -0.77 -3.59
CA TYR A 69 -3.42 0.45 -3.52
C TYR A 69 -1.95 0.10 -3.77
N THR A 70 -1.52 0.25 -5.02
CA THR A 70 -0.20 -0.20 -5.47
C THR A 70 0.73 0.99 -5.64
N VAL A 71 1.98 0.86 -5.20
CA VAL A 71 3.03 1.87 -5.38
C VAL A 71 4.22 1.28 -6.13
N GLY A 72 4.98 2.15 -6.82
CA GLY A 72 6.22 1.74 -7.47
C GLY A 72 7.38 1.68 -6.49
N MET A 73 7.92 0.48 -6.24
CA MET A 73 9.12 0.30 -5.43
C MET A 73 10.38 0.27 -6.32
N LEU A 74 11.45 0.93 -5.87
CA LEU A 74 12.73 1.01 -6.62
C LEU A 74 13.88 0.27 -5.94
N GLY A 75 13.68 -0.18 -4.70
CA GLY A 75 14.71 -0.82 -3.91
C GLY A 75 14.42 -0.73 -2.43
N ILE A 76 15.22 -1.47 -1.66
CA ILE A 76 15.16 -1.52 -0.20
C ILE A 76 16.52 -1.05 0.31
N LYS A 77 16.51 -0.24 1.37
CA LYS A 77 17.69 0.30 2.03
C LYS A 77 17.60 -0.04 3.51
N ILE A 78 18.67 -0.58 4.09
CA ILE A 78 18.80 -0.86 5.52
C ILE A 78 19.87 0.08 6.07
N GLY A 79 19.49 0.95 7.01
CA GLY A 79 20.35 2.06 7.42
C GLY A 79 20.74 2.92 6.22
N GLU A 80 22.04 3.03 5.94
CA GLU A 80 22.56 3.75 4.78
C GLU A 80 22.86 2.89 3.55
N LYS A 81 22.69 1.57 3.65
CA LYS A 81 23.09 0.62 2.60
C LYS A 81 21.89 0.16 1.76
N LYS A 82 21.92 0.46 0.46
CA LYS A 82 20.97 -0.10 -0.51
C LYS A 82 21.25 -1.59 -0.71
N LEU A 83 20.23 -2.43 -0.62
CA LEU A 83 20.35 -3.85 -0.90
C LEU A 83 20.63 -4.07 -2.40
N ASN A 84 21.47 -5.04 -2.72
CA ASN A 84 21.81 -5.39 -4.10
C ASN A 84 20.70 -6.25 -4.74
N ILE A 85 19.52 -5.64 -4.91
CA ILE A 85 18.35 -6.26 -5.55
C ILE A 85 18.07 -5.51 -6.84
N SER A 86 17.95 -6.25 -7.94
CA SER A 86 17.63 -5.66 -9.25
C SER A 86 16.29 -4.92 -9.17
N THR A 87 16.25 -3.70 -9.69
CA THR A 87 15.02 -2.89 -9.78
C THR A 87 13.89 -3.59 -10.55
N ARG A 88 14.24 -4.53 -11.43
CA ARG A 88 13.29 -5.33 -12.21
C ARG A 88 12.40 -6.22 -11.34
N VAL A 89 12.88 -6.67 -10.17
CA VAL A 89 12.11 -7.53 -9.25
C VAL A 89 10.91 -6.77 -8.66
N PHE A 90 11.01 -5.45 -8.54
CA PHE A 90 9.95 -4.58 -8.04
C PHE A 90 9.00 -4.06 -9.13
N ARG A 91 9.14 -4.54 -10.37
CA ARG A 91 8.23 -4.16 -11.45
C ARG A 91 7.14 -5.22 -11.58
N PRO A 92 5.86 -4.84 -11.49
CA PRO A 92 4.75 -5.74 -11.75
C PRO A 92 4.92 -6.43 -13.10
N ASN A 93 4.76 -7.75 -13.12
CA ASN A 93 4.84 -8.54 -14.34
C ASN A 93 3.65 -9.49 -14.47
N THR A 94 3.54 -10.13 -15.64
CA THR A 94 2.44 -11.06 -15.97
C THR A 94 2.37 -12.29 -15.06
N GLY A 95 3.48 -12.64 -14.40
CA GLY A 95 3.54 -13.67 -13.36
C GLY A 95 3.05 -13.23 -11.99
N GLY A 96 2.60 -11.97 -11.83
CA GLY A 96 2.07 -11.41 -10.57
C GLY A 96 3.11 -10.95 -9.57
N SER A 97 4.38 -11.16 -9.88
CA SER A 97 5.47 -10.70 -9.03
C SER A 97 5.73 -9.22 -9.23
N GLY A 98 6.33 -8.59 -8.22
CA GLY A 98 6.79 -7.20 -8.27
C GLY A 98 5.72 -6.15 -7.95
N GLN A 99 4.47 -6.54 -7.68
CA GLN A 99 3.48 -5.62 -7.12
C GLN A 99 3.84 -5.27 -5.68
N THR A 100 3.85 -3.97 -5.34
CA THR A 100 3.98 -3.51 -3.95
C THR A 100 2.66 -2.89 -3.51
N ILE A 101 1.97 -3.59 -2.61
CA ILE A 101 0.63 -3.23 -2.14
C ILE A 101 0.73 -2.59 -0.75
N VAL A 102 -0.01 -1.52 -0.53
CA VAL A 102 -0.29 -0.99 0.80
C VAL A 102 -1.55 -1.68 1.32
N ASP A 103 -1.38 -2.54 2.32
CA ASP A 103 -2.48 -3.24 2.98
C ASP A 103 -2.58 -2.87 4.47
N SER A 104 -3.81 -2.81 4.96
CA SER A 104 -4.14 -2.61 6.37
C SER A 104 -4.81 -3.85 6.98
N GLY A 105 -5.00 -4.93 6.21
CA GLY A 105 -5.53 -6.21 6.67
C GLY A 105 -4.48 -7.11 7.33
N THR A 106 -3.20 -6.90 7.04
CA THR A 106 -2.08 -7.61 7.66
C THR A 106 -1.34 -6.79 8.70
N GLU A 107 -0.83 -7.45 9.75
CA GLU A 107 0.00 -6.82 10.77
C GLU A 107 1.46 -6.61 10.33
N TYR A 108 1.97 -7.51 9.48
CA TYR A 108 3.35 -7.49 9.01
C TYR A 108 3.44 -7.24 7.51
N THR A 109 4.58 -6.69 7.09
CA THR A 109 4.96 -6.62 5.67
C THR A 109 5.39 -8.00 5.20
N PHE A 110 4.70 -8.53 4.18
CA PHE A 110 5.06 -9.78 3.53
C PHE A 110 5.90 -9.52 2.28
N PHE A 111 6.97 -10.30 2.11
CA PHE A 111 7.76 -10.32 0.89
C PHE A 111 7.41 -11.58 0.09
N GLY A 112 6.89 -11.41 -1.12
CA GLY A 112 6.64 -12.51 -2.04
C GLY A 112 7.96 -13.11 -2.52
N GLY A 113 8.14 -14.41 -2.31
CA GLY A 113 9.26 -15.19 -2.81
C GLY A 113 8.77 -16.30 -3.74
N ARG A 114 9.64 -16.76 -4.63
CA ARG A 114 9.45 -18.02 -5.34
C ARG A 114 9.73 -19.13 -4.32
N SER A 115 8.76 -20.00 -4.03
CA SER A 115 9.06 -21.29 -3.40
C SER A 115 10.08 -21.99 -4.29
N VAL A 116 11.27 -22.22 -3.74
CA VAL A 116 12.31 -23.06 -4.35
C VAL A 116 12.13 -24.46 -3.82
#